data_AF-A0A3Q7RLP2-F1
#
_entry.id   AF-A0A3Q7RLP2-F1
#
_cell.length_a   1.000
_cell.length_b   1.000
_cell.length_c   1.000
_cell.angle_alpha   90.00
_cell.angle_beta   90.00
_cell.angle_gamma   90.00
#
_symmetry.space_group_name_H-M   'P 1'
#
loop_
_entity.id
_entity.type
_entity.pdbx_description
1 polymer ?
#
loop_
_entity_poly.entity_id
_entity_poly.type
_entity_poly.pdbx_seq_one_letter_code
_entity_poly.pdbx_strand_id
1 'polypeptide(L)'
;MATGQDRVVALVDMDCFFVQVEQRQNPHLRNKPCAVVQYKSWKGGGIVAVSYEARAFGVTRSMWADDAKKLCPDLLLAQVRESRGKANLTKYREASVEVMGIMSRFAVIERASIDEAYIDLTSAVQERLQNLQGQPISADLLPTTYIEGLPQGPTTAEGTDQKEETRKQGLFQWLDSLQIDNDTSPDLQLTVGAVIVEEMRAAIERETGFQCSAGISHNKVLAKLACGLNKPNRQTLVSHGSVPQLFSQMPISKIRSLGGKLGASVIEILGVEYMGELTQFTESQLQSHFGEKNGSWLYAMCRGIEHDPVKPRQLPKTIGCSKNFPGKTALTTREQVQWWLLQLAQELEERLTKDRNDNDRMATQLAVSIRVQGDKRLSSLRRCCALTRYDAHKMSHDAFAVIKNCNTSGIKTDW
;
A
#
# COMPACT_ATOMS: atom_id res chain seq x y z
N MET A 1 -15.30 -6.92 -28.22
CA MET A 1 -15.42 -6.43 -26.83
C MET A 1 -14.06 -5.90 -26.40
N ALA A 2 -13.99 -4.79 -25.67
CA ALA A 2 -12.70 -4.32 -25.13
C ALA A 2 -12.20 -5.32 -24.08
N THR A 3 -10.92 -5.69 -24.13
CA THR A 3 -10.31 -6.69 -23.22
C THR A 3 -9.56 -6.06 -22.06
N GLY A 4 -9.47 -4.71 -22.01
CA GLY A 4 -8.76 -4.00 -20.94
C GLY A 4 -7.25 -4.22 -20.94
N GLN A 5 -6.65 -4.39 -22.12
CA GLN A 5 -5.23 -4.69 -22.34
C GLN A 5 -4.46 -3.50 -22.93
N ASP A 6 -5.03 -2.29 -22.82
CA ASP A 6 -4.51 -1.05 -23.41
C ASP A 6 -3.29 -0.46 -22.68
N ARG A 7 -2.99 -0.94 -21.47
CA ARG A 7 -1.94 -0.39 -20.60
C ARG A 7 -1.04 -1.47 -20.03
N VAL A 8 0.15 -1.06 -19.62
CA VAL A 8 1.03 -1.84 -18.73
C VAL A 8 1.16 -1.07 -17.43
N VAL A 9 0.65 -1.64 -16.34
CA VAL A 9 0.62 -1.04 -15.02
C VAL A 9 1.37 -1.92 -14.04
N ALA A 10 2.28 -1.31 -13.29
CA ALA A 10 2.95 -1.96 -12.17
C ALA A 10 2.49 -1.39 -10.83
N LEU A 11 2.60 -2.19 -9.78
CA LEU A 11 2.55 -1.77 -8.39
C LEU A 11 3.81 -2.26 -7.70
N VAL A 12 4.59 -1.35 -7.12
CA VAL A 12 5.75 -1.67 -6.29
C VAL A 12 5.40 -1.40 -4.83
N ASP A 13 5.69 -2.35 -3.94
CA ASP A 13 5.37 -2.32 -2.50
C ASP A 13 6.58 -2.83 -1.71
N MET A 14 7.11 -1.99 -0.82
CA MET A 14 8.29 -2.30 -0.03
C MET A 14 8.04 -3.44 0.96
N ASP A 15 9.01 -4.35 1.08
CA ASP A 15 8.84 -5.50 1.97
C ASP A 15 9.01 -5.12 3.43
N CYS A 16 8.02 -5.42 4.28
CA CYS A 16 8.00 -5.08 5.71
C CYS A 16 8.60 -3.67 6.03
N PHE A 17 8.22 -2.65 5.25
CA PHE A 17 8.95 -1.38 5.08
C PHE A 17 9.60 -0.80 6.34
N PHE A 18 8.84 -0.56 7.41
CA PHE A 18 9.40 0.07 8.62
C PHE A 18 10.49 -0.79 9.27
N VAL A 19 10.39 -2.12 9.17
CA VAL A 19 11.44 -3.02 9.67
C VAL A 19 12.72 -2.85 8.87
N GLN A 20 12.63 -2.82 7.53
CA GLN A 20 13.82 -2.61 6.68
C GLN A 20 14.49 -1.26 6.95
N VAL A 21 13.71 -0.20 7.19
CA VAL A 21 14.25 1.12 7.60
C VAL A 21 15.07 1.01 8.89
N GLU A 22 14.57 0.26 9.89
CA GLU A 22 15.29 0.05 11.15
C GLU A 22 16.50 -0.90 10.99
N GLN A 23 16.38 -1.94 10.16
CA GLN A 23 17.47 -2.88 9.85
C GLN A 23 18.61 -2.23 9.05
N ARG A 24 18.30 -1.26 8.20
CA ARG A 24 19.31 -0.45 7.51
C ARG A 24 20.13 0.34 8.52
N GLN A 25 19.47 0.98 9.48
CA GLN A 25 20.09 1.80 10.51
C GLN A 25 20.84 0.99 11.59
N ASN A 26 20.29 -0.16 12.00
CA ASN A 26 20.90 -1.04 12.99
C ASN A 26 21.12 -2.45 12.41
N PRO A 27 22.36 -2.76 11.97
CA PRO A 27 22.69 -4.05 11.37
C PRO A 27 22.39 -5.27 12.24
N HIS A 28 22.34 -5.14 13.58
CA HIS A 28 22.00 -6.24 14.49
C HIS A 28 20.59 -6.80 14.30
N LEU A 29 19.71 -6.04 13.64
CA LEU A 29 18.33 -6.44 13.36
C LEU A 29 18.18 -7.20 12.03
N ARG A 30 19.20 -7.20 11.16
CA ARG A 30 19.14 -7.80 9.81
C ARG A 30 19.05 -9.32 9.91
N ASN A 31 18.22 -9.94 9.08
CA ASN A 31 18.03 -11.40 9.01
C ASN A 31 17.65 -12.02 10.36
N LYS A 32 16.83 -11.30 11.14
CA LYS A 32 16.35 -11.71 12.47
C LYS A 32 14.84 -11.49 12.57
N PRO A 33 14.14 -12.28 13.40
CA PRO A 33 12.75 -11.98 13.74
C PRO A 33 12.69 -10.61 14.41
N CYS A 34 12.20 -9.61 13.67
CA CYS A 34 12.15 -8.22 14.08
C CYS A 34 10.75 -7.63 13.85
N ALA A 35 10.33 -6.72 14.72
CA ALA A 35 9.11 -5.94 14.57
C ALA A 35 9.33 -4.47 14.97
N VAL A 36 8.54 -3.58 14.36
CA VAL A 36 8.48 -2.17 14.74
C VAL A 36 7.25 -1.93 15.61
N VAL A 37 7.43 -1.26 16.74
CA VAL A 37 6.38 -0.97 17.73
C VAL A 37 6.20 0.54 17.95
N GLN A 38 4.97 0.96 18.24
CA GLN A 38 4.68 2.31 18.72
C GLN A 38 4.32 2.27 20.20
N TYR A 39 4.92 3.21 20.95
CA TYR A 39 4.85 3.28 22.41
C TYR A 39 5.41 2.02 23.09
N LYS A 40 5.41 1.99 24.42
CA LYS A 40 5.96 0.87 25.19
C LYS A 40 5.19 0.53 26.47
N SER A 41 4.70 1.54 27.19
CA SER A 41 4.14 1.37 28.53
C SER A 41 2.91 0.46 28.59
N TRP A 42 2.11 0.39 27.53
CA TRP A 42 0.95 -0.50 27.46
C TRP A 42 1.25 -1.75 26.65
N LYS A 43 1.27 -2.90 27.32
CA LYS A 43 1.49 -4.24 26.73
C LYS A 43 2.73 -4.34 25.81
N GLY A 44 3.80 -3.64 26.18
CA GLY A 44 5.05 -3.60 25.42
C GLY A 44 5.01 -2.78 24.12
N GLY A 45 3.88 -2.13 23.80
CA GLY A 45 3.69 -1.36 22.57
C GLY A 45 2.92 -2.13 21.49
N GLY A 46 2.27 -1.39 20.59
CA GLY A 46 1.51 -1.97 19.47
C GLY A 46 2.40 -2.19 18.24
N ILE A 47 2.43 -3.41 17.71
CA ILE A 47 3.21 -3.75 16.52
C ILE A 47 2.58 -3.14 15.27
N VAL A 48 3.40 -2.41 14.49
CA VAL A 48 2.99 -1.74 13.24
C VAL A 48 3.62 -2.33 11.99
N ALA A 49 4.76 -3.03 12.10
CA ALA A 49 5.41 -3.75 11.00
C ALA A 49 6.17 -4.98 11.52
N VAL A 50 6.27 -6.03 10.70
CA VAL A 50 6.83 -7.33 11.08
C VAL A 50 7.66 -7.91 9.94
N SER A 51 8.90 -8.29 10.25
CA SER A 51 9.83 -9.05 9.37
C SER A 51 9.23 -10.38 8.94
N TYR A 52 9.69 -10.94 7.82
CA TYR A 52 9.16 -12.22 7.35
C TYR A 52 9.55 -13.38 8.28
N GLU A 53 10.73 -13.31 8.89
CA GLU A 53 11.23 -14.25 9.90
C GLU A 53 10.30 -14.28 11.12
N ALA A 54 9.86 -13.11 11.62
CA ALA A 54 8.90 -13.05 12.74
C ALA A 54 7.48 -13.51 12.33
N ARG A 55 7.07 -13.30 11.07
CA ARG A 55 5.77 -13.80 10.58
C ARG A 55 5.70 -15.32 10.58
N ALA A 56 6.83 -16.02 10.40
CA ALA A 56 6.88 -17.48 10.48
C ALA A 56 6.50 -18.01 11.87
N PHE A 57 6.65 -17.20 12.93
CA PHE A 57 6.19 -17.50 14.28
C PHE A 57 4.73 -17.08 14.53
N GLY A 58 4.02 -16.57 13.52
CA GLY A 58 2.65 -16.06 13.67
C GLY A 58 2.56 -14.64 14.24
N VAL A 59 3.68 -13.90 14.34
CA VAL A 59 3.64 -12.48 14.73
C VAL A 59 3.00 -11.65 13.62
N THR A 60 2.04 -10.80 13.98
CA THR A 60 1.28 -9.98 13.02
C THR A 60 1.23 -8.51 13.41
N ARG A 61 0.94 -7.65 12.43
CA ARG A 61 0.58 -6.25 12.69
C ARG A 61 -0.66 -6.23 13.59
N SER A 62 -0.77 -5.20 14.45
CA SER A 62 -1.83 -5.01 15.46
C SER A 62 -1.75 -5.91 16.70
N MET A 63 -0.78 -6.82 16.77
CA MET A 63 -0.48 -7.55 18.00
C MET A 63 0.23 -6.66 19.01
N TRP A 64 0.03 -6.93 20.30
CA TRP A 64 0.85 -6.33 21.37
C TRP A 64 2.22 -7.00 21.42
N ALA A 65 3.28 -6.24 21.71
CA ALA A 65 4.64 -6.78 21.75
C ALA A 65 4.79 -7.89 22.81
N ASP A 66 4.14 -7.75 23.97
CA ASP A 66 4.15 -8.77 25.01
C ASP A 66 3.50 -10.09 24.55
N ASP A 67 2.45 -10.00 23.74
CA ASP A 67 1.77 -11.18 23.19
C ASP A 67 2.59 -11.80 22.06
N ALA A 68 3.23 -10.98 21.22
CA ALA A 68 4.15 -11.44 20.19
C ALA A 68 5.38 -12.15 20.77
N LYS A 69 5.89 -11.68 21.91
CA LYS A 69 7.00 -12.32 22.64
C LYS A 69 6.67 -13.71 23.15
N LYS A 70 5.39 -14.05 23.37
CA LYS A 70 4.97 -15.42 23.71
C LYS A 70 5.11 -16.37 22.51
N LEU A 71 4.85 -15.85 21.31
CA LEU A 71 4.99 -16.61 20.06
C LEU A 71 6.44 -16.70 19.59
N CYS A 72 7.21 -15.62 19.79
CA CYS A 72 8.61 -15.50 19.39
C CYS A 72 9.43 -14.88 20.55
N PRO A 73 9.95 -15.69 21.48
CA PRO A 73 10.71 -15.21 22.63
C PRO A 73 11.91 -14.33 22.25
N ASP A 74 12.57 -14.64 21.13
CA ASP A 74 13.74 -13.93 20.62
C ASP A 74 13.41 -12.72 19.74
N LEU A 75 12.14 -12.31 19.65
CA LEU A 75 11.69 -11.19 18.81
C LEU A 75 12.44 -9.89 19.15
N LEU A 76 13.12 -9.30 18.16
CA LEU A 76 13.77 -8.00 18.30
C LEU A 76 12.76 -6.89 18.02
N LEU A 77 12.82 -5.81 18.81
CA LEU A 77 11.88 -4.70 18.72
C LEU A 77 12.62 -3.40 18.44
N ALA A 78 12.19 -2.69 17.41
CA ALA A 78 12.57 -1.30 17.17
C ALA A 78 11.37 -0.39 17.48
N GLN A 79 11.56 0.60 18.35
CA GLN A 79 10.49 1.52 18.72
C GLN A 79 10.50 2.75 17.80
N VAL A 80 9.32 3.11 17.31
CA VAL A 80 9.11 4.38 16.58
C VAL A 80 9.54 5.55 17.48
N ARG A 81 10.27 6.51 16.92
CA ARG A 81 10.68 7.73 17.62
C ARG A 81 9.47 8.42 18.26
N GLU A 82 9.62 8.85 19.50
CA GLU A 82 8.63 9.70 20.17
C GLU A 82 9.13 11.14 20.20
N SER A 83 8.25 12.09 19.93
CA SER A 83 8.54 13.53 19.99
C SER A 83 7.25 14.22 20.40
N ARG A 84 7.33 15.21 21.31
CA ARG A 84 6.14 15.91 21.83
C ARG A 84 5.09 14.96 22.40
N GLY A 85 5.53 13.87 23.05
CA GLY A 85 4.65 12.86 23.65
C GLY A 85 3.84 12.00 22.66
N LYS A 86 4.21 11.98 21.37
CA LYS A 86 3.54 11.16 20.35
C LYS A 86 4.52 10.47 19.42
N ALA A 87 4.05 9.40 18.78
CA ALA A 87 4.79 8.74 17.71
C ALA A 87 5.10 9.72 16.56
N ASN A 88 6.36 9.75 16.14
CA ASN A 88 6.89 10.56 15.06
C ASN A 88 7.41 9.64 13.94
N LEU A 89 6.80 9.74 12.76
CA LEU A 89 7.05 8.87 11.61
C LEU A 89 7.99 9.48 10.57
N THR A 90 8.68 10.60 10.88
CA THR A 90 9.54 11.32 9.91
C THR A 90 10.58 10.41 9.26
N LYS A 91 11.27 9.56 10.03
CA LYS A 91 12.25 8.58 9.51
C LYS A 91 11.70 7.74 8.35
N TYR A 92 10.49 7.20 8.50
CA TYR A 92 9.87 6.35 7.47
C TYR A 92 9.34 7.17 6.29
N ARG A 93 8.98 8.43 6.50
CA ARG A 93 8.57 9.33 5.40
C ARG A 93 9.75 9.76 4.55
N GLU A 94 10.90 10.01 5.17
CA GLU A 94 12.14 10.33 4.45
C GLU A 94 12.60 9.13 3.62
N ALA A 95 12.63 7.93 4.22
CA ALA A 95 12.89 6.69 3.48
C ALA A 95 11.90 6.46 2.32
N SER A 96 10.62 6.84 2.50
CA SER A 96 9.61 6.78 1.43
C SER A 96 9.96 7.72 0.28
N VAL A 97 10.44 8.94 0.56
CA VAL A 97 10.86 9.90 -0.46
C VAL A 97 12.05 9.37 -1.27
N GLU A 98 13.03 8.71 -0.63
CA GLU A 98 14.16 8.07 -1.34
C GLU A 98 13.66 7.09 -2.42
N VAL A 99 12.79 6.16 -2.04
CA VAL A 99 12.23 5.14 -2.96
C VAL A 99 11.37 5.79 -4.05
N MET A 100 10.49 6.72 -3.67
CA MET A 100 9.60 7.40 -4.62
C MET A 100 10.40 8.21 -5.66
N GLY A 101 11.53 8.81 -5.26
CA GLY A 101 12.45 9.50 -6.15
C GLY A 101 13.05 8.56 -7.19
N ILE A 102 13.51 7.37 -6.76
CA ILE A 102 14.06 6.34 -7.66
C ILE A 102 13.02 5.86 -8.67
N MET A 103 11.80 5.51 -8.21
CA MET A 103 10.74 5.04 -9.09
C MET A 103 10.35 6.09 -10.15
N SER A 104 10.34 7.37 -9.78
CA SER A 104 9.99 8.46 -10.69
C SER A 104 10.98 8.68 -11.85
N ARG A 105 12.17 8.07 -11.80
CA ARG A 105 13.13 8.12 -12.92
C ARG A 105 12.73 7.20 -14.08
N PHE A 106 11.90 6.20 -13.83
CA PHE A 106 11.50 5.20 -14.83
C PHE A 106 10.20 5.59 -15.54
N ALA A 107 9.25 6.14 -14.80
CA ALA A 107 7.94 6.50 -15.33
C ALA A 107 7.15 7.38 -14.36
N VAL A 108 5.98 7.84 -14.82
CA VAL A 108 4.99 8.53 -13.97
C VAL A 108 4.49 7.58 -12.89
N ILE A 109 4.46 8.06 -11.65
CA ILE A 109 4.00 7.29 -10.50
C ILE A 109 2.80 7.93 -9.79
N GLU A 110 1.95 7.07 -9.23
CA GLU A 110 0.95 7.43 -8.24
C GLU A 110 1.33 6.85 -6.88
N ARG A 111 1.73 7.71 -5.94
CA ARG A 111 1.94 7.31 -4.55
C ARG A 111 0.62 6.92 -3.90
N ALA A 112 0.46 5.63 -3.62
CA ALA A 112 -0.78 5.06 -3.06
C ALA A 112 -0.72 4.92 -1.54
N SER A 113 0.45 4.65 -0.96
CA SER A 113 0.69 4.61 0.48
C SER A 113 2.05 5.25 0.84
N ILE A 114 2.53 5.03 2.07
CA ILE A 114 3.91 5.39 2.46
C ILE A 114 4.96 4.49 1.80
N ASP A 115 4.61 3.27 1.42
CA ASP A 115 5.53 2.23 0.97
C ASP A 115 5.16 1.63 -0.38
N GLU A 116 4.17 2.18 -1.08
CA GLU A 116 3.73 1.65 -2.37
C GLU A 116 3.36 2.74 -3.37
N ALA A 117 3.65 2.48 -4.65
CA ALA A 117 3.27 3.32 -5.77
C ALA A 117 2.84 2.50 -6.98
N TYR A 118 1.82 3.01 -7.69
CA TYR A 118 1.48 2.53 -9.02
C TYR A 118 2.36 3.23 -10.05
N ILE A 119 2.70 2.52 -11.13
CA ILE A 119 3.52 3.02 -12.23
C ILE A 119 2.80 2.70 -13.53
N ASP A 120 2.67 3.69 -14.41
CA ASP A 120 2.22 3.46 -15.78
C ASP A 120 3.45 3.29 -16.68
N LEU A 121 3.68 2.06 -17.13
CA LEU A 121 4.84 1.68 -17.93
C LEU A 121 4.54 1.66 -19.43
N THR A 122 3.32 2.02 -19.84
CA THR A 122 2.85 1.85 -21.22
C THR A 122 3.81 2.52 -22.22
N SER A 123 4.22 3.77 -21.98
CA SER A 123 5.17 4.48 -22.85
C SER A 123 6.59 3.88 -22.80
N ALA A 124 7.07 3.53 -21.61
CA ALA A 124 8.42 2.96 -21.43
C ALA A 124 8.57 1.58 -22.10
N VAL A 125 7.48 0.80 -22.11
CA VAL A 125 7.42 -0.49 -22.81
C VAL A 125 7.53 -0.30 -24.32
N GLN A 126 6.81 0.68 -24.89
CA GLN A 126 6.88 0.95 -26.33
C GLN A 126 8.30 1.38 -26.76
N GLU A 127 8.94 2.25 -25.98
CA GLU A 127 10.33 2.65 -26.24
C GLU A 127 11.30 1.46 -26.17
N ARG A 128 11.12 0.58 -25.17
CA ARG A 128 11.97 -0.61 -25.03
C ARG A 128 11.77 -1.61 -26.16
N LEU A 129 10.54 -1.83 -26.62
CA LEU A 129 10.23 -2.71 -27.76
C LEU A 129 10.92 -2.22 -29.04
N GLN A 130 10.85 -0.91 -29.31
CA GLN A 130 11.54 -0.30 -30.46
C GLN A 130 13.06 -0.53 -30.41
N ASN A 131 13.66 -0.50 -29.21
CA ASN A 131 15.08 -0.76 -29.01
C ASN A 131 15.45 -2.24 -29.12
N LEU A 132 14.53 -3.16 -28.78
CA LEU A 132 14.75 -4.60 -28.90
C LEU A 132 14.70 -5.08 -30.36
N GLN A 133 13.99 -4.40 -31.26
CA GLN A 133 13.92 -4.73 -32.69
C GLN A 133 13.62 -6.21 -32.97
N GLY A 134 12.68 -6.80 -32.23
CA GLY A 134 12.32 -8.23 -32.36
C GLY A 134 13.32 -9.21 -31.74
N GLN A 135 14.30 -8.75 -30.95
CA GLN A 135 15.17 -9.65 -30.21
C GLN A 135 14.40 -10.41 -29.11
N PRO A 136 14.68 -11.71 -28.92
CA PRO A 136 14.04 -12.49 -27.87
C PRO A 136 14.44 -12.02 -26.48
N ILE A 137 13.49 -12.09 -25.54
CA ILE A 137 13.71 -11.74 -24.14
C ILE A 137 14.31 -12.96 -23.42
N SER A 138 15.57 -12.84 -22.96
CA SER A 138 16.21 -13.89 -22.15
C SER A 138 15.57 -13.98 -20.76
N ALA A 139 15.46 -15.20 -20.23
CA ALA A 139 15.07 -15.45 -18.85
C ALA A 139 16.01 -14.77 -17.82
N ASP A 140 17.26 -14.49 -18.19
CA ASP A 140 18.24 -13.79 -17.35
C ASP A 140 17.83 -12.34 -17.05
N LEU A 141 16.97 -11.74 -17.87
CA LEU A 141 16.41 -10.42 -17.66
C LEU A 141 15.22 -10.42 -16.67
N LEU A 142 14.75 -11.61 -16.28
CA LEU A 142 13.60 -11.83 -15.40
C LEU A 142 13.96 -12.72 -14.20
N PRO A 143 15.04 -12.40 -13.46
CA PRO A 143 15.63 -13.31 -12.47
C PRO A 143 14.75 -13.55 -11.24
N THR A 144 13.76 -12.69 -10.96
CA THR A 144 12.89 -12.80 -9.79
C THR A 144 11.39 -12.77 -10.14
N THR A 145 11.07 -12.91 -11.42
CA THR A 145 9.71 -12.83 -11.94
C THR A 145 9.01 -14.19 -11.89
N TYR A 146 7.79 -14.20 -11.35
CA TYR A 146 6.82 -15.27 -11.47
C TYR A 146 5.79 -14.94 -12.55
N ILE A 147 5.32 -15.95 -13.27
CA ILE A 147 4.18 -15.84 -14.18
C ILE A 147 2.99 -16.55 -13.52
N GLU A 148 1.94 -15.80 -13.20
CA GLU A 148 0.79 -16.36 -12.51
C GLU A 148 0.07 -17.41 -13.36
N GLY A 149 -0.24 -18.56 -12.75
CA GLY A 149 -0.87 -19.69 -13.42
C GLY A 149 0.08 -20.57 -14.22
N LEU A 150 1.39 -20.34 -14.19
CA LEU A 150 2.42 -21.20 -14.80
C LEU A 150 3.46 -21.67 -13.76
N PRO A 151 4.05 -22.88 -13.93
CA PRO A 151 3.88 -23.81 -15.06
C PRO A 151 2.54 -24.56 -15.00
N GLN A 152 2.03 -24.96 -16.17
CA GLN A 152 0.90 -25.90 -16.29
C GLN A 152 1.40 -27.27 -16.76
N GLY A 153 0.79 -28.34 -16.25
CA GLY A 153 1.19 -29.73 -16.54
C GLY A 153 2.01 -30.40 -15.44
N PRO A 154 2.54 -31.61 -15.67
CA PRO A 154 3.27 -32.38 -14.67
C PRO A 154 4.58 -31.68 -14.28
N THR A 155 4.71 -31.38 -12.99
CA THR A 155 5.94 -30.80 -12.40
C THR A 155 6.90 -31.93 -12.03
N THR A 156 8.15 -31.84 -12.50
CA THR A 156 9.21 -32.84 -12.25
C THR A 156 10.05 -32.54 -11.01
N ALA A 157 9.72 -31.50 -10.24
CA ALA A 157 10.56 -30.99 -9.16
C ALA A 157 10.37 -31.75 -7.83
N GLU A 158 11.38 -32.54 -7.44
CA GLU A 158 11.53 -33.13 -6.09
C GLU A 158 12.60 -32.36 -5.28
N GLY A 159 12.32 -31.94 -4.04
CA GLY A 159 13.32 -31.37 -3.10
C GLY A 159 13.08 -29.93 -2.63
N THR A 160 14.05 -29.34 -1.92
CA THR A 160 13.96 -28.01 -1.26
C THR A 160 14.10 -26.81 -2.20
N ASP A 161 14.62 -26.98 -3.42
CA ASP A 161 14.74 -25.94 -4.45
C ASP A 161 13.47 -25.76 -5.30
N GLN A 162 12.38 -26.45 -4.93
CA GLN A 162 11.15 -26.54 -5.70
C GLN A 162 10.53 -25.19 -6.06
N LYS A 163 10.59 -24.17 -5.19
CA LYS A 163 9.91 -22.89 -5.46
C LYS A 163 10.63 -22.04 -6.53
N GLU A 164 11.95 -22.08 -6.59
CA GLU A 164 12.73 -21.38 -7.61
C GLU A 164 12.70 -22.16 -8.93
N GLU A 165 12.74 -23.49 -8.86
CA GLU A 165 12.61 -24.34 -10.04
C GLU A 165 11.23 -24.19 -10.70
N THR A 166 10.14 -24.24 -9.91
CA THR A 166 8.78 -23.97 -10.41
C THR A 166 8.69 -22.58 -11.03
N ARG A 167 9.32 -21.55 -10.43
CA ARG A 167 9.36 -20.21 -11.02
C ARG A 167 10.01 -20.21 -12.40
N LYS A 168 11.19 -20.83 -12.52
CA LYS A 168 11.93 -20.91 -13.78
C LYS A 168 11.16 -21.70 -14.84
N GLN A 169 10.58 -22.84 -14.48
CA GLN A 169 9.76 -23.63 -15.40
C GLN A 169 8.56 -22.82 -15.93
N GLY A 170 7.85 -22.11 -15.05
CA GLY A 170 6.75 -21.24 -15.46
C GLY A 170 7.21 -20.09 -16.35
N LEU A 171 8.39 -19.51 -16.06
CA LEU A 171 9.00 -18.46 -16.89
C LEU A 171 9.42 -18.98 -18.27
N PHE A 172 10.04 -20.15 -18.37
CA PHE A 172 10.40 -20.74 -19.65
C PHE A 172 9.16 -21.07 -20.49
N GLN A 173 8.14 -21.71 -19.91
CA GLN A 173 6.88 -21.96 -20.60
C GLN A 173 6.23 -20.67 -21.13
N TRP A 174 6.29 -19.57 -20.35
CA TRP A 174 5.82 -18.27 -20.79
C TRP A 174 6.62 -17.72 -21.97
N LEU A 175 7.95 -17.64 -21.84
CA LEU A 175 8.82 -17.08 -22.88
C LEU A 175 8.76 -17.89 -24.18
N ASP A 176 8.68 -19.22 -24.11
CA ASP A 176 8.53 -20.10 -25.26
C ASP A 176 7.21 -19.88 -26.02
N SER A 177 6.19 -19.34 -25.34
CA SER A 177 4.88 -19.04 -25.94
C SER A 177 4.75 -17.62 -26.50
N LEU A 178 5.72 -16.73 -26.24
CA LEU A 178 5.64 -15.32 -26.62
C LEU A 178 5.84 -15.11 -28.13
N GLN A 179 4.94 -14.33 -28.72
CA GLN A 179 5.07 -13.84 -30.10
C GLN A 179 5.89 -12.55 -30.13
N ILE A 180 7.22 -12.68 -30.21
CA ILE A 180 8.16 -11.55 -30.16
C ILE A 180 8.06 -10.65 -31.40
N ASP A 181 7.61 -11.18 -32.54
CA ASP A 181 7.46 -10.43 -33.80
C ASP A 181 6.25 -9.47 -33.81
N ASN A 182 5.46 -9.43 -32.73
CA ASN A 182 4.27 -8.60 -32.62
C ASN A 182 4.35 -7.62 -31.44
N ASP A 183 4.85 -6.41 -31.68
CA ASP A 183 4.97 -5.33 -30.68
C ASP A 183 3.62 -4.88 -30.08
N THR A 184 2.51 -5.21 -30.74
CA THR A 184 1.15 -4.93 -30.22
C THR A 184 0.61 -6.04 -29.31
N SER A 185 1.35 -7.15 -29.15
CA SER A 185 0.99 -8.26 -28.27
C SER A 185 0.96 -7.80 -26.80
N PRO A 186 -0.19 -7.88 -26.11
CA PRO A 186 -0.28 -7.46 -24.71
C PRO A 186 0.62 -8.28 -23.78
N ASP A 187 0.81 -9.56 -24.07
CA ASP A 187 1.64 -10.47 -23.26
C ASP A 187 3.13 -10.12 -23.42
N LEU A 188 3.56 -9.76 -24.63
CA LEU A 188 4.91 -9.24 -24.87
C LEU A 188 5.11 -7.90 -24.13
N GLN A 189 4.13 -7.00 -24.19
CA GLN A 189 4.18 -5.72 -23.49
C GLN A 189 4.27 -5.87 -21.97
N LEU A 190 3.51 -6.80 -21.37
CA LEU A 190 3.64 -7.12 -19.94
C LEU A 190 5.03 -7.68 -19.62
N THR A 191 5.58 -8.52 -20.50
CA THR A 191 6.90 -9.12 -20.31
C THR A 191 8.00 -8.06 -20.31
N VAL A 192 7.97 -7.14 -21.27
CA VAL A 192 8.88 -5.99 -21.30
C VAL A 192 8.67 -5.09 -20.09
N GLY A 193 7.42 -4.89 -19.66
CA GLY A 193 7.11 -4.20 -18.42
C GLY A 193 7.76 -4.86 -17.20
N ALA A 194 7.75 -6.19 -17.12
CA ALA A 194 8.40 -6.95 -16.06
C ALA A 194 9.92 -6.77 -16.07
N VAL A 195 10.57 -6.73 -17.24
CA VAL A 195 12.01 -6.42 -17.35
C VAL A 195 12.33 -5.04 -16.76
N ILE A 196 11.54 -4.02 -17.12
CA ILE A 196 11.72 -2.66 -16.57
C ILE A 196 11.51 -2.64 -15.05
N VAL A 197 10.58 -3.44 -14.53
CA VAL A 197 10.35 -3.55 -13.08
C VAL A 197 11.50 -4.26 -12.37
N GLU A 198 12.16 -5.26 -12.97
CA GLU A 198 13.38 -5.86 -12.40
C GLU A 198 14.49 -4.79 -12.26
N GLU A 199 14.70 -3.97 -13.30
CA GLU A 199 15.66 -2.85 -13.28
C GLU A 199 15.30 -1.82 -12.20
N MET A 200 14.02 -1.48 -12.08
CA MET A 200 13.53 -0.56 -11.05
C MET A 200 13.78 -1.08 -9.64
N ARG A 201 13.45 -2.35 -9.39
CA ARG A 201 13.64 -3.00 -8.09
C ARG A 201 15.12 -3.12 -7.74
N ALA A 202 15.97 -3.48 -8.70
CA ALA A 202 17.42 -3.51 -8.53
C ALA A 202 17.99 -2.13 -8.21
N ALA A 203 17.50 -1.06 -8.87
CA ALA A 203 17.92 0.31 -8.57
C ALA A 203 17.50 0.75 -7.16
N ILE A 204 16.29 0.40 -6.71
CA ILE A 204 15.82 0.66 -5.35
C ILE A 204 16.73 -0.03 -4.33
N GLU A 205 17.00 -1.32 -4.50
CA GLU A 205 17.84 -2.08 -3.57
C GLU A 205 19.27 -1.55 -3.55
N ARG A 206 19.87 -1.29 -4.71
CA ARG A 206 21.24 -0.76 -4.81
C ARG A 206 21.41 0.60 -4.14
N GLU A 207 20.46 1.51 -4.31
CA GLU A 207 20.58 2.90 -3.85
C GLU A 207 20.09 3.11 -2.42
N THR A 208 19.18 2.26 -1.93
CA THR A 208 18.56 2.44 -0.60
C THR A 208 18.89 1.33 0.38
N GLY A 209 19.32 0.16 -0.11
CA GLY A 209 19.43 -1.07 0.66
C GLY A 209 18.07 -1.73 0.99
N PHE A 210 16.96 -1.26 0.40
CA PHE A 210 15.63 -1.81 0.65
C PHE A 210 15.18 -2.75 -0.46
N GLN A 211 14.67 -3.91 -0.07
CA GLN A 211 14.00 -4.85 -0.97
C GLN A 211 12.52 -4.50 -1.12
N CYS A 212 11.98 -4.81 -2.28
CA CYS A 212 10.55 -4.65 -2.56
C CYS A 212 10.04 -5.78 -3.44
N SER A 213 8.72 -5.93 -3.43
CA SER A 213 8.01 -6.81 -4.34
C SER A 213 7.17 -5.99 -5.29
N ALA A 214 6.83 -6.57 -6.44
CA ALA A 214 6.03 -5.88 -7.44
C ALA A 214 5.01 -6.79 -8.13
N GLY A 215 3.98 -6.17 -8.68
CA GLY A 215 3.00 -6.84 -9.54
C GLY A 215 2.86 -6.09 -10.84
N ILE A 216 2.81 -6.83 -11.95
CA ILE A 216 2.72 -6.30 -13.32
C ILE A 216 1.45 -6.85 -13.96
N SER A 217 0.59 -5.98 -14.48
CA SER A 217 -0.63 -6.37 -15.19
C SER A 217 -1.17 -5.19 -16.01
N HIS A 218 -2.39 -5.28 -16.53
CA HIS A 218 -2.97 -4.23 -17.38
C HIS A 218 -3.70 -3.11 -16.61
N ASN A 219 -3.89 -3.27 -15.30
CA ASN A 219 -4.57 -2.27 -14.48
C ASN A 219 -4.12 -2.33 -13.01
N LYS A 220 -4.53 -1.33 -12.24
CA LYS A 220 -4.09 -1.11 -10.85
C LYS A 220 -4.59 -2.19 -9.89
N VAL A 221 -5.76 -2.76 -10.13
CA VAL A 221 -6.32 -3.78 -9.24
C VAL A 221 -5.54 -5.08 -9.41
N LEU A 222 -5.34 -5.53 -10.65
CA LEU A 222 -4.56 -6.73 -10.93
C LEU A 222 -3.09 -6.56 -10.56
N ALA A 223 -2.47 -5.41 -10.83
CA ALA A 223 -1.09 -5.13 -10.42
C ALA A 223 -0.92 -5.18 -8.88
N LYS A 224 -1.89 -4.66 -8.12
CA LYS A 224 -1.84 -4.75 -6.64
C LYS A 224 -2.03 -6.18 -6.15
N LEU A 225 -2.92 -6.94 -6.77
CA LEU A 225 -3.14 -8.35 -6.44
C LEU A 225 -1.86 -9.16 -6.72
N ALA A 226 -1.32 -9.03 -7.94
CA ALA A 226 -0.10 -9.70 -8.39
C ALA A 226 1.07 -9.47 -7.43
N CYS A 227 1.24 -8.23 -6.97
CA CYS A 227 2.32 -7.87 -6.04
C CYS A 227 2.29 -8.67 -4.72
N GLY A 228 1.10 -9.10 -4.29
CA GLY A 228 0.94 -9.87 -3.05
C GLY A 228 1.20 -11.37 -3.18
N LEU A 229 1.23 -11.93 -4.39
CA LEU A 229 1.21 -13.38 -4.60
C LEU A 229 2.51 -14.06 -4.18
N ASN A 230 3.66 -13.44 -4.48
CA ASN A 230 4.98 -14.05 -4.27
C ASN A 230 5.91 -13.26 -3.33
N LYS A 231 5.37 -12.38 -2.49
CA LYS A 231 6.15 -11.66 -1.44
C LYS A 231 6.90 -12.65 -0.52
N PRO A 232 8.11 -12.31 -0.02
CA PRO A 232 8.90 -11.09 -0.27
C PRO A 232 9.85 -11.17 -1.47
N ASN A 233 10.40 -10.01 -1.83
CA ASN A 233 11.50 -9.79 -2.76
C ASN A 233 11.34 -10.54 -4.11
N ARG A 234 10.13 -10.53 -4.65
CA ARG A 234 9.81 -11.10 -5.95
C ARG A 234 8.84 -10.20 -6.70
N GLN A 235 8.72 -10.41 -7.99
CA GLN A 235 7.66 -9.79 -8.78
C GLN A 235 6.79 -10.84 -9.47
N THR A 236 5.51 -10.51 -9.70
CA THR A 236 4.57 -11.42 -10.37
C THR A 236 3.89 -10.72 -11.54
N LEU A 237 3.89 -11.36 -12.70
CA LEU A 237 3.14 -10.95 -13.87
C LEU A 237 1.80 -11.69 -13.88
N VAL A 238 0.70 -10.93 -13.98
CA VAL A 238 -0.66 -11.46 -14.16
C VAL A 238 -1.16 -11.00 -15.53
N SER A 239 -1.22 -11.94 -16.49
CA SER A 239 -1.72 -11.71 -17.84
C SER A 239 -3.26 -11.73 -17.87
N HIS A 240 -3.87 -11.15 -18.90
CA HIS A 240 -5.33 -11.24 -19.08
C HIS A 240 -5.82 -12.70 -19.13
N GLY A 241 -5.07 -13.58 -19.80
CA GLY A 241 -5.40 -15.00 -19.92
C GLY A 241 -5.40 -15.78 -18.59
N SER A 242 -4.63 -15.32 -17.60
CA SER A 242 -4.57 -15.95 -16.27
C SER A 242 -5.80 -15.64 -15.38
N VAL A 243 -6.52 -14.55 -15.67
CA VAL A 243 -7.59 -14.03 -14.80
C VAL A 243 -8.71 -15.05 -14.52
N PRO A 244 -9.26 -15.81 -15.49
CA PRO A 244 -10.35 -16.75 -15.21
C PRO A 244 -9.96 -17.81 -14.17
N GLN A 245 -8.77 -18.40 -14.29
CA GLN A 245 -8.29 -19.40 -13.31
C GLN A 245 -7.99 -18.73 -11.97
N LEU A 246 -7.27 -17.60 -11.97
CA LEU A 246 -6.94 -16.87 -10.76
C LEU A 246 -8.21 -16.47 -9.97
N PHE A 247 -9.25 -15.99 -10.65
CA PHE A 247 -10.47 -15.51 -10.01
C PHE A 247 -11.46 -16.60 -9.64
N SER A 248 -11.32 -17.81 -10.19
CA SER A 248 -12.18 -18.94 -9.84
C SER A 248 -12.15 -19.30 -8.35
N GLN A 249 -11.04 -19.03 -7.66
CA GLN A 249 -10.87 -19.27 -6.23
C GLN A 249 -10.38 -18.03 -5.47
N MET A 250 -10.48 -16.83 -6.05
CA MET A 250 -10.07 -15.59 -5.40
C MET A 250 -11.21 -15.05 -4.53
N PRO A 251 -11.10 -15.03 -3.19
CA PRO A 251 -12.17 -14.49 -2.35
C PRO A 251 -12.41 -13.03 -2.67
N ILE A 252 -13.67 -12.61 -2.77
CA ILE A 252 -14.05 -11.24 -3.11
C ILE A 252 -13.36 -10.20 -2.19
N SER A 253 -13.18 -10.53 -0.91
CA SER A 253 -12.53 -9.67 0.09
C SER A 253 -11.05 -9.36 -0.20
N LYS A 254 -10.38 -10.13 -1.06
CA LYS A 254 -8.98 -9.90 -1.47
C LYS A 254 -8.83 -8.82 -2.52
N ILE A 255 -9.90 -8.50 -3.26
CA ILE A 255 -9.87 -7.45 -4.27
C ILE A 255 -9.88 -6.08 -3.59
N ARG A 256 -9.01 -5.18 -4.06
CA ARG A 256 -8.94 -3.80 -3.55
C ARG A 256 -10.33 -3.15 -3.65
N SER A 257 -10.72 -2.43 -2.60
CA SER A 257 -12.06 -1.84 -2.40
C SER A 257 -13.18 -2.80 -1.97
N LEU A 258 -12.95 -4.11 -2.00
CA LEU A 258 -13.95 -5.13 -1.59
C LEU A 258 -13.66 -5.79 -0.23
N GLY A 259 -12.56 -5.46 0.46
CA GLY A 259 -12.26 -5.96 1.81
C GLY A 259 -13.12 -5.36 2.96
N GLY A 260 -14.24 -4.70 2.64
CA GLY A 260 -15.09 -3.99 3.60
C GLY A 260 -16.58 -4.25 3.36
N LYS A 261 -17.42 -3.29 3.75
CA LYS A 261 -18.89 -3.43 3.68
C LYS A 261 -19.41 -3.75 2.28
N LEU A 262 -18.83 -3.15 1.23
CA LEU A 262 -19.25 -3.41 -0.14
C LEU A 262 -19.03 -4.87 -0.53
N GLY A 263 -17.83 -5.42 -0.34
CA GLY A 263 -17.60 -6.83 -0.66
C GLY A 263 -18.41 -7.79 0.20
N ALA A 264 -18.62 -7.47 1.49
CA ALA A 264 -19.54 -8.24 2.33
C ALA A 264 -20.98 -8.24 1.77
N SER A 265 -21.47 -7.09 1.31
CA SER A 265 -22.80 -7.01 0.68
C SER A 265 -22.87 -7.74 -0.66
N VAL A 266 -21.78 -7.78 -1.44
CA VAL A 266 -21.72 -8.56 -2.69
C VAL A 266 -21.87 -10.05 -2.40
N ILE A 267 -21.10 -10.55 -1.42
CA ILE A 267 -21.16 -11.96 -0.97
C ILE A 267 -22.58 -12.30 -0.49
N GLU A 268 -23.15 -11.47 0.39
CA GLU A 268 -24.46 -11.72 1.00
C GLU A 268 -25.62 -11.62 0.00
N ILE A 269 -25.67 -10.58 -0.82
CA ILE A 269 -26.80 -10.32 -1.73
C ILE A 269 -26.80 -11.30 -2.91
N LEU A 270 -25.63 -11.64 -3.46
CA LEU A 270 -25.53 -12.51 -4.64
C LEU A 270 -25.34 -13.99 -4.29
N GLY A 271 -25.00 -14.31 -3.03
CA GLY A 271 -24.76 -15.69 -2.59
C GLY A 271 -23.51 -16.33 -3.23
N VAL A 272 -22.44 -15.57 -3.37
CA VAL A 272 -21.17 -15.99 -4.02
C VAL A 272 -19.98 -15.80 -3.08
N GLU A 273 -18.89 -16.53 -3.32
CA GLU A 273 -17.67 -16.47 -2.50
C GLU A 273 -16.48 -15.87 -3.26
N TYR A 274 -16.38 -16.18 -4.56
CA TYR A 274 -15.22 -15.91 -5.39
C TYR A 274 -15.50 -14.88 -6.48
N MET A 275 -14.45 -14.16 -6.88
CA MET A 275 -14.55 -13.08 -7.87
C MET A 275 -15.02 -13.58 -9.23
N GLY A 276 -14.64 -14.80 -9.62
CA GLY A 276 -15.03 -15.40 -10.90
C GLY A 276 -16.53 -15.64 -11.02
N GLU A 277 -17.24 -15.88 -9.92
CA GLU A 277 -18.68 -16.13 -9.93
C GLU A 277 -19.48 -14.90 -10.34
N LEU A 278 -18.91 -13.69 -10.25
CA LEU A 278 -19.59 -12.48 -10.68
C LEU A 278 -19.83 -12.41 -12.19
N THR A 279 -19.15 -13.23 -13.00
CA THR A 279 -19.33 -13.22 -14.45
C THR A 279 -20.71 -13.71 -14.89
N GLN A 280 -21.43 -14.47 -14.05
CA GLN A 280 -22.77 -15.00 -14.34
C GLN A 280 -23.87 -13.92 -14.28
N PHE A 281 -23.60 -12.76 -13.67
CA PHE A 281 -24.55 -11.66 -13.57
C PHE A 281 -24.36 -10.67 -14.71
N THR A 282 -25.48 -10.14 -15.20
CA THR A 282 -25.50 -9.03 -16.16
C THR A 282 -25.06 -7.73 -15.48
N GLU A 283 -24.58 -6.76 -16.26
CA GLU A 283 -24.20 -5.46 -15.74
C GLU A 283 -25.37 -4.77 -15.03
N SER A 284 -26.57 -4.81 -15.62
CA SER A 284 -27.78 -4.23 -15.02
C SER A 284 -28.17 -4.88 -13.68
N GLN A 285 -27.97 -6.19 -13.49
CA GLN A 285 -28.19 -6.85 -12.20
C GLN A 285 -27.19 -6.36 -11.13
N LEU A 286 -25.92 -6.17 -11.50
CA LEU A 286 -24.94 -5.64 -10.55
C LEU A 286 -25.21 -4.17 -10.23
N GLN A 287 -25.64 -3.37 -11.21
CA GLN A 287 -26.01 -1.97 -11.02
C GLN A 287 -27.24 -1.81 -10.13
N SER A 288 -28.25 -2.69 -10.24
CA SER A 288 -29.47 -2.61 -9.43
C SER A 288 -29.19 -2.84 -7.94
N HIS A 289 -28.26 -3.73 -7.60
CA HIS A 289 -27.90 -4.01 -6.21
C HIS A 289 -26.86 -3.03 -5.62
N PHE A 290 -25.86 -2.62 -6.40
CA PHE A 290 -24.69 -1.90 -5.87
C PHE A 290 -24.58 -0.44 -6.34
N GLY A 291 -25.55 0.02 -7.14
CA GLY A 291 -25.56 1.32 -7.80
C GLY A 291 -24.75 1.35 -9.09
N GLU A 292 -25.09 2.27 -9.99
CA GLU A 292 -24.55 2.39 -11.35
C GLU A 292 -23.02 2.25 -11.41
N LYS A 293 -22.31 3.05 -10.60
CA LYS A 293 -20.84 3.06 -10.59
C LYS A 293 -20.23 1.73 -10.14
N ASN A 294 -20.72 1.15 -9.03
CA ASN A 294 -20.12 -0.07 -8.49
C ASN A 294 -20.52 -1.29 -9.32
N GLY A 295 -21.77 -1.32 -9.83
CA GLY A 295 -22.23 -2.41 -10.69
C GLY A 295 -21.42 -2.52 -11.97
N SER A 296 -21.23 -1.40 -12.66
CA SER A 296 -20.40 -1.34 -13.88
C SER A 296 -18.94 -1.72 -13.58
N TRP A 297 -18.39 -1.22 -12.46
CA TRP A 297 -17.04 -1.57 -12.03
C TRP A 297 -16.90 -3.07 -11.69
N LEU A 298 -17.84 -3.67 -10.96
CA LEU A 298 -17.83 -5.10 -10.62
C LEU A 298 -17.91 -5.97 -11.89
N TYR A 299 -18.78 -5.59 -12.83
CA TYR A 299 -18.97 -6.30 -14.10
C TYR A 299 -17.69 -6.36 -14.93
N ALA A 300 -16.97 -5.23 -15.03
CA ALA A 300 -15.68 -5.17 -15.72
C ALA A 300 -14.58 -5.88 -14.91
N MET A 301 -14.53 -5.61 -13.59
CA MET A 301 -13.45 -6.09 -12.72
C MET A 301 -13.42 -7.61 -12.63
N CYS A 302 -14.57 -8.31 -12.58
CA CYS A 302 -14.57 -9.79 -12.54
C CYS A 302 -14.04 -10.44 -13.83
N ARG A 303 -13.91 -9.66 -14.91
CA ARG A 303 -13.30 -10.06 -16.20
C ARG A 303 -11.86 -9.55 -16.35
N GLY A 304 -11.28 -9.02 -15.26
CA GLY A 304 -9.93 -8.48 -15.25
C GLY A 304 -9.79 -7.08 -15.84
N ILE A 305 -10.90 -6.38 -16.09
CA ILE A 305 -10.91 -5.07 -16.76
C ILE A 305 -11.13 -3.97 -15.74
N GLU A 306 -10.25 -2.95 -15.77
CA GLU A 306 -10.39 -1.75 -14.96
C GLU A 306 -9.71 -0.55 -15.64
N HIS A 307 -10.28 0.64 -15.46
CA HIS A 307 -9.88 1.86 -16.18
C HIS A 307 -9.48 3.03 -15.25
N ASP A 308 -9.26 2.83 -13.93
CA ASP A 308 -8.74 3.93 -13.10
C ASP A 308 -7.31 4.24 -13.58
N PRO A 309 -7.02 5.52 -13.91
CA PRO A 309 -5.69 5.88 -14.35
C PRO A 309 -4.69 5.82 -13.20
N VAL A 310 -3.42 5.62 -13.54
CA VAL A 310 -2.31 5.95 -12.64
C VAL A 310 -2.20 7.47 -12.63
N LYS A 311 -2.57 8.09 -11.51
CA LYS A 311 -2.61 9.56 -11.42
C LYS A 311 -1.17 10.09 -11.25
N PRO A 312 -0.72 11.10 -12.02
CA PRO A 312 0.62 11.68 -11.89
C PRO A 312 0.75 12.42 -10.55
N ARG A 313 1.06 11.68 -9.48
CA ARG A 313 1.01 12.19 -8.10
C ARG A 313 1.98 11.44 -7.21
N GLN A 314 3.18 11.97 -7.12
CA GLN A 314 4.21 11.50 -6.20
C GLN A 314 3.99 12.01 -4.76
N LEU A 315 3.48 13.23 -4.60
CA LEU A 315 3.31 13.86 -3.30
C LEU A 315 1.98 13.48 -2.62
N PRO A 316 1.94 13.42 -1.26
CA PRO A 316 0.68 13.31 -0.55
C PRO A 316 -0.18 14.57 -0.74
N LYS A 317 -1.50 14.41 -0.81
CA LYS A 317 -2.45 15.54 -0.93
C LYS A 317 -2.67 16.27 0.41
N THR A 318 -2.44 15.59 1.52
CA THR A 318 -2.67 16.14 2.86
C THR A 318 -1.51 15.79 3.78
N ILE A 319 -1.21 16.69 4.72
CA ILE A 319 -0.26 16.48 5.80
C ILE A 319 -1.05 16.57 7.10
N GLY A 320 -1.12 15.45 7.82
CA GLY A 320 -1.85 15.36 9.08
C GLY A 320 -1.00 14.79 10.20
N CYS A 321 -1.38 15.12 11.43
CA CYS A 321 -0.89 14.56 12.67
C CYS A 321 -2.09 14.12 13.53
N SER A 322 -1.95 13.03 14.27
CA SER A 322 -3.00 12.54 15.15
C SER A 322 -2.41 11.85 16.37
N LYS A 323 -3.20 11.78 17.45
CA LYS A 323 -2.92 10.99 18.65
C LYS A 323 -4.24 10.51 19.25
N ASN A 324 -4.28 9.23 19.62
CA ASN A 324 -5.39 8.67 20.39
C ASN A 324 -5.10 8.79 21.90
N PHE A 325 -6.17 8.97 22.67
CA PHE A 325 -6.18 9.02 24.12
C PHE A 325 -7.09 7.92 24.68
N PRO A 326 -6.63 6.65 24.71
CA PRO A 326 -7.48 5.52 25.07
C PRO A 326 -7.78 5.45 26.58
N GLY A 327 -8.98 4.93 26.91
CA GLY A 327 -9.37 4.61 28.28
C GLY A 327 -9.20 5.80 29.24
N LYS A 328 -8.48 5.56 30.34
CA LYS A 328 -8.24 6.56 31.40
C LYS A 328 -7.35 7.74 30.99
N THR A 329 -6.74 7.70 29.80
CA THR A 329 -5.91 8.80 29.29
C THR A 329 -6.68 9.82 28.47
N ALA A 330 -8.00 9.63 28.32
CA ALA A 330 -8.89 10.61 27.67
C ALA A 330 -8.71 12.00 28.27
N LEU A 331 -8.73 13.03 27.42
CA LEU A 331 -8.53 14.42 27.85
C LEU A 331 -9.81 14.93 28.51
N THR A 332 -9.72 15.39 29.77
CA THR A 332 -10.88 15.78 30.58
C THR A 332 -10.87 17.25 30.99
N THR A 333 -9.76 17.96 30.75
CA THR A 333 -9.61 19.38 31.08
C THR A 333 -9.29 20.20 29.84
N ARG A 334 -9.63 21.48 29.89
CA ARG A 334 -9.31 22.43 28.81
C ARG A 334 -7.82 22.50 28.55
N GLU A 335 -7.03 22.62 29.62
CA GLU A 335 -5.57 22.77 29.57
C GLU A 335 -4.94 21.56 28.89
N GLN A 336 -5.42 20.35 29.17
CA GLN A 336 -4.97 19.14 28.48
C GLN A 336 -5.28 19.18 26.98
N VAL A 337 -6.50 19.60 26.60
CA VAL A 337 -6.89 19.71 25.18
C VAL A 337 -6.01 20.73 24.46
N GLN A 338 -5.87 21.93 25.02
CA GLN A 338 -5.04 23.00 24.45
C GLN A 338 -3.57 22.57 24.34
N TRP A 339 -3.02 21.95 25.38
CA TRP A 339 -1.65 21.46 25.39
C TRP A 339 -1.39 20.45 24.27
N TRP A 340 -2.27 19.46 24.11
CA TRP A 340 -2.13 18.45 23.06
C TRP A 340 -2.39 18.99 21.66
N LEU A 341 -3.32 19.94 21.49
CA LEU A 341 -3.49 20.65 20.22
C LEU A 341 -2.21 21.38 19.83
N LEU A 342 -1.52 22.03 20.78
CA LEU A 342 -0.23 22.66 20.54
C LEU A 342 0.84 21.64 20.14
N GLN A 343 0.92 20.49 20.82
CA GLN A 343 1.89 19.44 20.46
C GLN A 343 1.69 18.94 19.02
N LEU A 344 0.42 18.75 18.62
CA LEU A 344 0.06 18.35 17.25
C LEU A 344 0.37 19.46 16.24
N ALA A 345 0.02 20.70 16.56
CA ALA A 345 0.25 21.85 15.71
C ALA A 345 1.75 22.12 15.47
N GLN A 346 2.61 21.91 16.47
CA GLN A 346 4.06 22.06 16.32
C GLN A 346 4.66 21.03 15.36
N GLU A 347 4.26 19.74 15.44
CA GLU A 347 4.70 18.75 14.44
C GLU A 347 4.16 19.10 13.04
N LEU A 348 2.92 19.59 12.97
CA LEU A 348 2.31 19.97 11.70
C LEU A 348 3.04 21.17 11.07
N GLU A 349 3.39 22.19 11.86
CA GLU A 349 4.16 23.36 11.42
C GLU A 349 5.52 22.96 10.85
N GLU A 350 6.28 22.13 11.57
CA GLU A 350 7.59 21.63 11.10
C GLU A 350 7.46 20.95 9.74
N ARG A 351 6.46 20.07 9.60
CA ARG A 351 6.25 19.29 8.39
C ARG A 351 5.72 20.12 7.24
N LEU A 352 4.84 21.09 7.50
CA LEU A 352 4.31 22.01 6.48
C LEU A 352 5.39 22.98 6.00
N THR A 353 6.25 23.47 6.91
CA THR A 353 7.37 24.33 6.55
C THR A 353 8.37 23.59 5.67
N LYS A 354 8.71 22.35 6.03
CA LYS A 354 9.53 21.48 5.18
C LYS A 354 8.86 21.21 3.83
N ASP A 355 7.57 20.84 3.82
CA ASP A 355 6.83 20.57 2.57
C ASP A 355 6.77 21.78 1.64
N ARG A 356 6.63 22.99 2.18
CA ARG A 356 6.69 24.24 1.41
C ARG A 356 8.06 24.45 0.77
N ASN A 357 9.13 24.25 1.53
CA ASN A 357 10.50 24.46 1.03
C ASN A 357 10.90 23.39 0.00
N ASP A 358 10.45 22.15 0.19
CA ASP A 358 10.81 21.03 -0.69
C ASP A 358 9.94 20.96 -1.96
N ASN A 359 8.70 21.49 -1.93
CA ASN A 359 7.70 21.22 -2.97
C ASN A 359 6.92 22.47 -3.44
N ASP A 360 7.36 23.67 -3.09
CA ASP A 360 6.82 24.96 -3.57
C ASP A 360 5.28 25.08 -3.49
N ARG A 361 4.70 24.55 -2.42
CA ARG A 361 3.25 24.54 -2.20
C ARG A 361 2.87 24.94 -0.79
N MET A 362 1.67 25.50 -0.64
CA MET A 362 1.10 25.81 0.67
C MET A 362 -0.31 25.25 0.82
N ALA A 363 -0.54 24.50 1.90
CA ALA A 363 -1.86 24.17 2.40
C ALA A 363 -2.62 25.42 2.86
N THR A 364 -3.91 25.50 2.52
CA THR A 364 -4.80 26.65 2.80
C THR A 364 -5.96 26.33 3.73
N GLN A 365 -6.15 25.06 4.09
CA GLN A 365 -7.23 24.59 4.96
C GLN A 365 -6.69 23.73 6.10
N LEU A 366 -7.12 24.01 7.33
CA LEU A 366 -6.86 23.19 8.51
C LEU A 366 -8.13 22.39 8.85
N ALA A 367 -8.04 21.07 8.74
CA ALA A 367 -9.10 20.16 9.16
C ALA A 367 -8.84 19.63 10.57
N VAL A 368 -9.82 19.79 11.46
CA VAL A 368 -9.76 19.35 12.85
C VAL A 368 -10.77 18.23 13.05
N SER A 369 -10.30 17.13 13.64
CA SER A 369 -11.11 15.95 13.87
C SER A 369 -10.89 15.45 15.29
N ILE A 370 -11.99 15.20 16.00
CA ILE A 370 -11.97 14.67 17.36
C ILE A 370 -12.87 13.45 17.46
N ARG A 371 -12.59 12.60 18.45
CA ARG A 371 -13.44 11.49 18.85
C ARG A 371 -13.77 11.61 20.33
N VAL A 372 -15.06 11.53 20.67
CA VAL A 372 -15.52 11.56 22.06
C VAL A 372 -15.61 10.14 22.62
N GLN A 373 -15.47 10.01 23.94
CA GLN A 373 -15.57 8.70 24.60
C GLN A 373 -16.93 8.06 24.36
N GLY A 374 -16.95 6.74 24.13
CA GLY A 374 -18.17 5.98 23.84
C GLY A 374 -18.53 5.90 22.35
N ASP A 375 -18.00 6.77 21.50
CA ASP A 375 -18.25 6.72 20.06
C ASP A 375 -17.37 5.66 19.37
N LYS A 376 -18.00 4.70 18.69
CA LYS A 376 -17.33 3.64 17.94
C LYS A 376 -16.78 4.12 16.58
N ARG A 377 -17.22 5.29 16.09
CA ARG A 377 -16.74 5.86 14.81
C ARG A 377 -15.29 6.31 14.94
N LEU A 378 -14.58 6.38 13.80
CA LEU A 378 -13.19 6.88 13.77
C LEU A 378 -13.10 8.37 14.15
N SER A 379 -14.10 9.16 13.78
CA SER A 379 -14.22 10.58 14.06
C SER A 379 -15.66 10.87 14.49
N SER A 380 -15.83 11.45 15.67
CA SER A 380 -17.14 11.91 16.16
C SER A 380 -17.54 13.24 15.51
N LEU A 381 -16.54 14.08 15.25
CA LEU A 381 -16.71 15.42 14.71
C LEU A 381 -15.55 15.76 13.78
N ARG A 382 -15.87 16.40 12.66
CA ARG A 382 -14.89 17.07 11.79
C ARG A 382 -15.34 18.51 11.53
N ARG A 383 -14.41 19.44 11.64
CA ARG A 383 -14.56 20.88 11.34
C ARG A 383 -13.36 21.36 10.55
N CYS A 384 -13.49 22.47 9.85
CA CYS A 384 -12.40 23.09 9.13
C CYS A 384 -12.38 24.61 9.36
N CYS A 385 -11.18 25.17 9.33
CA CYS A 385 -10.93 26.61 9.31
C CYS A 385 -9.85 26.93 8.27
N ALA A 386 -9.68 28.21 7.97
CA ALA A 386 -8.62 28.66 7.06
C ALA A 386 -7.24 28.47 7.71
N LEU A 387 -6.27 27.97 6.94
CA LEU A 387 -4.87 27.86 7.34
C LEU A 387 -4.10 28.99 6.66
N THR A 388 -4.03 30.15 7.30
CA THR A 388 -3.45 31.37 6.70
C THR A 388 -1.96 31.55 6.95
N ARG A 389 -1.41 30.90 7.99
CA ARG A 389 0.01 30.95 8.36
C ARG A 389 0.44 29.61 8.96
N TYR A 390 1.71 29.26 8.77
CA TYR A 390 2.36 28.16 9.48
C TYR A 390 2.92 28.71 10.78
N ASP A 391 2.09 28.66 11.82
CA ASP A 391 2.40 29.07 13.19
C ASP A 391 1.61 28.13 14.12
N ALA A 392 2.29 27.33 14.93
CA ALA A 392 1.66 26.33 15.77
C ALA A 392 0.73 26.91 16.83
N HIS A 393 1.03 28.09 17.37
CA HIS A 393 0.18 28.74 18.36
C HIS A 393 -1.14 29.17 17.72
N LYS A 394 -1.08 29.80 16.54
CA LYS A 394 -2.29 30.15 15.77
C LYS A 394 -3.08 28.91 15.36
N MET A 395 -2.41 27.88 14.81
CA MET A 395 -3.09 26.65 14.37
C MET A 395 -3.80 25.94 15.53
N SER A 396 -3.15 25.82 16.68
CA SER A 396 -3.74 25.17 17.86
C SER A 396 -4.88 26.00 18.46
N HIS A 397 -4.74 27.32 18.52
CA HIS A 397 -5.81 28.25 18.92
C HIS A 397 -7.04 28.14 18.01
N ASP A 398 -6.84 28.21 16.69
CA ASP A 398 -7.92 28.12 15.72
C ASP A 398 -8.58 26.73 15.75
N ALA A 399 -7.78 25.68 15.94
CA ALA A 399 -8.30 24.32 16.09
C ALA A 399 -9.17 24.17 17.34
N PHE A 400 -8.76 24.76 18.45
CA PHE A 400 -9.53 24.79 19.69
C PHE A 400 -10.83 25.58 19.51
N ALA A 401 -10.78 26.75 18.86
CA ALA A 401 -11.94 27.59 18.62
C ALA A 401 -13.06 26.89 17.84
N VAL A 402 -12.72 26.01 16.88
CA VAL A 402 -13.73 25.27 16.09
C VAL A 402 -14.30 24.03 16.79
N ILE A 403 -13.69 23.57 17.88
CA ILE A 403 -14.18 22.39 18.65
C ILE A 403 -14.68 22.72 20.06
N LYS A 404 -14.43 23.92 20.59
CA LYS A 404 -14.84 24.29 21.96
C LYS A 404 -16.34 24.13 22.22
N ASN A 405 -17.19 24.30 21.22
CA ASN A 405 -18.64 24.13 21.40
C ASN A 405 -19.06 22.66 21.61
N CYS A 406 -18.13 21.71 21.55
CA CYS A 406 -18.39 20.29 21.81
C CYS A 406 -18.27 19.90 23.28
N ASN A 407 -17.77 20.78 24.15
CA ASN A 407 -17.79 20.51 25.59
C ASN A 407 -19.21 20.69 26.12
N THR A 408 -19.75 19.62 26.69
CA THR A 408 -21.10 19.58 27.27
C THR A 408 -21.10 19.84 28.78
N SER A 409 -19.94 20.09 29.41
CA SER A 409 -19.92 20.50 30.82
C SER A 409 -20.69 21.82 30.95
N GLY A 410 -21.86 21.78 31.60
CA GLY A 410 -22.81 22.91 31.70
C GLY A 410 -22.29 24.15 32.46
N ILE A 411 -21.01 24.19 32.82
CA ILE A 411 -20.33 25.32 33.45
C ILE A 411 -19.73 26.16 32.31
N LYS A 412 -20.47 27.21 31.89
CA LYS A 412 -20.08 28.13 30.81
C LYS A 412 -18.80 28.93 31.07
N THR A 413 -18.24 28.85 32.28
CA THR A 413 -17.16 29.73 32.77
C THR A 413 -15.78 29.08 32.87
N ASP A 414 -15.65 27.76 32.74
CA ASP A 414 -14.34 27.10 32.74
C ASP A 414 -13.86 26.76 31.31
N TRP A 415 -13.94 27.79 30.45
CA TRP A 415 -13.05 27.90 29.29
C TRP A 415 -11.89 28.80 29.64
#